data_AF-C5RCF8-F1
#
_entry.id   AF-C5RCF8-F1
#
_cell.length_a   1.000
_cell.length_b   1.000
_cell.length_c   1.000
_cell.angle_alpha   90.00
_cell.angle_beta   90.00
_cell.angle_gamma   90.00
#
_symmetry.space_group_name_H-M   'P 1'
#
loop_
_entity.id
_entity.type
_entity.pdbx_description
1 polymer ?
#
loop_
_entity_poly.entity_id
_entity_poly.type
_entity_poly.pdbx_seq_one_letter_code
_entity_poly.pdbx_strand_id
1 'polypeptide(L)'
;MLRAGHWHTQDYLSDLTDENQEKVDWAIQRIGRAYGHYFMKQLPEEQKQAIKDLMGPALIRLCYFPPYDIQPLPDIDFQMKTYPIHTAFTKQVVHIFTRRFDYDEQQLMSILFNPLLNAFIKVFDVREIFPLITVTIDLIDMPALENYLTQMVAQWDTLNLRITNQLTKKTDFYLSNVMISEKIPGFAWQSIPEWSEQLALRQQMIDLTTRRFYKL
;
A
#
# COMPACT_ATOMS: atom_id res chain seq x y z
N MET A 1 -21.16 -25.41 -7.61
CA MET A 1 -20.08 -25.11 -8.58
C MET A 1 -20.71 -24.37 -9.76
N LEU A 2 -20.92 -23.06 -9.65
CA LEU A 2 -21.47 -22.24 -10.72
C LEU A 2 -20.28 -21.58 -11.43
N ARG A 3 -20.05 -21.99 -12.68
CA ARG A 3 -19.04 -21.38 -13.55
C ARG A 3 -19.48 -19.95 -13.85
N ALA A 4 -18.61 -19.00 -13.51
CA ALA A 4 -18.76 -17.61 -13.90
C ALA A 4 -18.86 -17.51 -15.43
N GLY A 5 -19.93 -16.86 -15.91
CA GLY A 5 -20.04 -16.48 -17.30
C GLY A 5 -18.92 -15.51 -17.68
N HIS A 6 -18.30 -15.76 -18.83
CA HIS A 6 -17.46 -14.80 -19.52
C HIS A 6 -18.32 -13.58 -19.90
N TRP A 7 -18.35 -12.57 -19.04
CA TRP A 7 -18.78 -11.24 -19.44
C TRP A 7 -17.59 -10.57 -20.13
N HIS A 8 -17.70 -10.35 -21.44
CA HIS A 8 -16.89 -9.34 -22.10
C HIS A 8 -17.16 -8.02 -21.36
N THR A 9 -16.14 -7.48 -20.69
CA THR A 9 -16.16 -6.12 -20.13
C THR A 9 -16.27 -5.15 -21.30
N GLN A 10 -17.51 -4.85 -21.70
CA GLN A 10 -17.83 -3.66 -22.48
C GLN A 10 -17.33 -2.45 -21.70
N ASP A 11 -16.84 -1.44 -22.42
CA ASP A 11 -16.35 -0.19 -21.86
C ASP A 11 -17.53 0.59 -21.24
N TYR A 12 -17.92 0.22 -20.01
CA TYR A 12 -19.03 0.85 -19.28
C TYR A 12 -18.85 2.35 -19.08
N LEU A 13 -17.63 2.87 -19.31
CA LEU A 13 -17.35 4.31 -19.25
C LEU A 13 -17.83 5.04 -20.51
N SER A 14 -17.86 4.36 -21.65
CA SER A 14 -18.35 4.91 -22.93
C SER A 14 -19.87 5.14 -22.93
N ASP A 15 -20.60 4.45 -22.05
CA ASP A 15 -22.06 4.56 -21.90
C ASP A 15 -22.51 5.64 -20.89
N LEU A 16 -21.55 6.35 -20.25
CA LEU A 16 -21.87 7.43 -19.32
C LEU A 16 -22.31 8.69 -20.08
N THR A 17 -23.09 9.54 -19.41
CA THR A 17 -23.37 10.90 -19.92
C THR A 17 -22.06 11.70 -19.99
N ASP A 18 -21.97 12.66 -20.93
CA ASP A 18 -20.78 13.51 -21.11
C ASP A 18 -20.31 14.13 -19.78
N GLU A 19 -21.24 14.64 -18.96
CA GLU A 19 -20.94 15.20 -17.64
C GLU A 19 -20.28 14.17 -16.69
N ASN A 20 -20.73 12.91 -16.72
CA ASN A 20 -20.20 11.87 -15.84
C ASN A 20 -18.88 11.29 -16.37
N GLN A 21 -18.69 11.23 -17.69
CA GLN A 21 -17.39 10.95 -18.30
C GLN A 21 -16.36 12.01 -17.84
N GLU A 22 -16.71 13.28 -17.90
CA GLU A 22 -15.86 14.38 -17.43
C GLU A 22 -15.52 14.25 -15.93
N LYS A 23 -16.48 13.84 -15.08
CA LYS A 23 -16.23 13.62 -13.63
C LYS A 23 -15.26 12.46 -13.39
N VAL A 24 -15.42 11.35 -14.11
CA VAL A 24 -14.51 10.19 -14.00
C VAL A 24 -13.11 10.56 -14.48
N ASP A 25 -12.99 11.19 -15.65
CA ASP A 25 -11.70 11.60 -16.20
C ASP A 25 -11.02 12.64 -15.30
N TRP A 26 -11.78 13.59 -14.74
CA TRP A 26 -11.29 14.52 -13.74
C TRP A 26 -10.72 13.77 -12.53
N ALA A 27 -11.42 12.76 -12.00
CA ALA A 27 -10.98 12.00 -10.84
C ALA A 27 -9.64 11.29 -11.11
N ILE A 28 -9.51 10.61 -12.26
CA ILE A 28 -8.28 9.92 -12.66
C ILE A 28 -7.12 10.91 -12.87
N GLN A 29 -7.38 12.04 -13.52
CA GLN A 29 -6.37 13.10 -13.66
C GLN A 29 -5.92 13.66 -12.31
N ARG A 30 -6.83 13.82 -11.35
CA ARG A 30 -6.50 14.32 -10.00
C ARG A 30 -5.70 13.31 -9.20
N ILE A 31 -5.99 12.01 -9.32
CA ILE A 31 -5.16 10.96 -8.75
C ILE A 31 -3.73 11.05 -9.31
N GLY A 32 -3.58 11.16 -10.64
CA GLY A 32 -2.27 11.28 -11.27
C GLY A 32 -1.48 12.52 -10.81
N ARG A 33 -2.13 13.67 -10.65
CA ARG A 33 -1.48 14.88 -10.10
C ARG A 33 -1.11 14.71 -8.63
N ALA A 34 -2.01 14.15 -7.82
CA ALA A 34 -1.74 13.89 -6.41
C ALA A 34 -0.55 12.94 -6.25
N TYR A 35 -0.48 11.88 -7.07
CA TYR A 35 0.65 10.96 -7.13
C TYR A 35 1.95 11.70 -7.46
N GLY A 36 1.91 12.57 -8.49
CA GLY A 36 3.01 13.46 -8.88
C GLY A 36 3.61 14.25 -7.72
N HIS A 37 2.75 14.85 -6.91
CA HIS A 37 3.17 15.64 -5.75
C HIS A 37 3.60 14.79 -4.57
N TYR A 38 2.93 13.66 -4.32
CA TYR A 38 3.13 12.85 -3.12
C TYR A 38 4.35 11.93 -3.22
N PHE A 39 4.58 11.33 -4.39
CA PHE A 39 5.68 10.40 -4.64
C PHE A 39 6.83 11.05 -5.43
N MET A 40 6.73 12.34 -5.76
CA MET A 40 7.72 13.11 -6.52
C MET A 40 8.08 12.46 -7.88
N LYS A 41 7.12 11.77 -8.49
CA LYS A 41 7.26 11.03 -9.75
C LYS A 41 5.97 11.07 -10.55
N GLN A 42 6.06 11.08 -11.87
CA GLN A 42 4.87 10.99 -12.71
C GLN A 42 4.24 9.59 -12.62
N LEU A 43 2.91 9.55 -12.57
CA LEU A 43 2.17 8.30 -12.63
C LEU A 43 2.23 7.74 -14.06
N PRO A 44 2.78 6.55 -14.29
CA PRO A 44 2.80 5.92 -15.62
C PRO A 44 1.38 5.77 -16.19
N GLU A 45 1.22 5.95 -17.50
CA GLU A 45 -0.09 5.86 -18.14
C GLU A 45 -0.72 4.46 -18.01
N GLU A 46 0.09 3.39 -18.00
CA GLU A 46 -0.38 2.02 -17.72
C GLU A 46 -1.00 1.90 -16.32
N GLN A 47 -0.31 2.42 -15.30
CA GLN A 47 -0.82 2.43 -13.92
C GLN A 47 -2.08 3.29 -13.80
N LYS A 48 -2.11 4.43 -14.50
CA LYS A 48 -3.28 5.32 -14.53
C LYS A 48 -4.49 4.65 -15.18
N GLN A 49 -4.30 3.90 -16.27
CA GLN A 49 -5.36 3.12 -16.88
C GLN A 49 -5.83 1.99 -15.95
N ALA A 50 -4.91 1.27 -15.31
CA ALA A 50 -5.27 0.24 -14.33
C ALA A 50 -6.10 0.80 -13.16
N ILE A 51 -5.78 1.99 -12.66
CA ILE A 51 -6.60 2.69 -11.66
C ILE A 51 -7.97 3.03 -12.23
N LYS A 52 -8.04 3.53 -13.47
CA LYS A 52 -9.32 3.84 -14.15
C LYS A 52 -10.21 2.60 -14.24
N ASP A 53 -9.66 1.45 -14.60
CA ASP A 53 -10.40 0.19 -14.71
C ASP A 53 -10.88 -0.30 -13.33
N LEU A 54 -10.02 -0.24 -12.32
CA LEU A 54 -10.35 -0.68 -10.95
C LEU A 54 -11.35 0.26 -10.25
N MET A 55 -11.24 1.57 -10.48
CA MET A 55 -12.07 2.59 -9.85
C MET A 55 -13.35 2.88 -10.63
N GLY A 56 -13.43 2.51 -11.90
CA GLY A 56 -14.57 2.79 -12.79
C GLY A 56 -15.92 2.50 -12.13
N PRO A 57 -16.18 1.28 -11.64
CA PRO A 57 -17.45 0.96 -10.99
C PRO A 57 -17.77 1.83 -9.77
N ALA A 58 -16.77 2.15 -8.93
CA ALA A 58 -16.96 2.99 -7.75
C ALA A 58 -17.25 4.45 -8.11
N LEU A 59 -16.55 4.99 -9.11
CA LEU A 59 -16.76 6.35 -9.61
C LEU A 59 -18.08 6.50 -10.35
N ILE A 60 -18.48 5.51 -11.16
CA ILE A 60 -19.81 5.46 -11.76
C ILE A 60 -20.86 5.45 -10.66
N ARG A 61 -20.70 4.58 -9.65
CA ARG A 61 -21.66 4.50 -8.54
C ARG A 61 -21.84 5.85 -7.85
N LEU A 62 -20.74 6.54 -7.59
CA LEU A 62 -20.73 7.87 -6.98
C LEU A 62 -21.48 8.93 -7.81
N CYS A 63 -21.44 8.83 -9.14
CA CYS A 63 -22.08 9.77 -10.04
C CYS A 63 -23.60 9.56 -10.17
N TYR A 64 -24.08 8.32 -10.10
CA TYR A 64 -25.48 7.97 -10.41
C TYR A 64 -26.34 7.60 -9.20
N PHE A 65 -25.73 7.13 -8.10
CA PHE A 65 -26.48 6.59 -6.97
C PHE A 65 -26.20 7.44 -5.72
N PRO A 66 -27.22 8.09 -5.14
CA PRO A 66 -27.12 8.70 -3.83
C PRO A 66 -26.65 7.66 -2.80
N PRO A 67 -25.85 8.05 -1.80
CA PRO A 67 -25.47 7.16 -0.71
C PRO A 67 -26.70 6.88 0.15
N TYR A 68 -27.49 5.88 -0.22
CA TYR A 68 -28.68 5.50 0.54
C TYR A 68 -28.35 4.77 1.85
N ASP A 69 -27.13 4.26 1.99
CA ASP A 69 -26.63 3.66 3.23
C ASP A 69 -25.20 4.16 3.48
N ILE A 70 -24.99 4.83 4.61
CA ILE A 70 -23.64 5.11 5.11
C ILE A 70 -23.04 3.75 5.47
N GLN A 71 -22.16 3.24 4.61
CA GLN A 71 -21.36 2.07 4.96
C GLN A 71 -20.55 2.40 6.23
N PRO A 72 -20.31 1.41 7.11
CA PRO A 72 -19.47 1.63 8.27
C PRO A 72 -18.15 2.25 7.82
N LEU A 73 -17.70 3.27 8.55
CA LEU A 73 -16.45 3.93 8.25
C LEU A 73 -15.33 2.89 8.22
N PRO A 74 -14.38 3.01 7.27
CA PRO A 74 -13.23 2.13 7.22
C PRO A 74 -12.44 2.21 8.53
N ASP A 75 -11.85 1.09 8.96
CA ASP A 75 -10.93 1.05 10.10
C ASP A 75 -9.59 1.67 9.70
N ILE A 76 -9.54 3.00 9.69
CA ILE A 76 -8.37 3.79 9.28
C ILE A 76 -7.16 3.48 10.17
N ASP A 77 -7.37 3.22 11.46
CA ASP A 77 -6.27 2.95 12.40
C ASP A 77 -5.59 1.62 12.08
N PHE A 78 -6.37 0.59 11.75
CA PHE A 78 -5.83 -0.68 11.27
C PHE A 78 -5.09 -0.52 9.93
N GLN A 79 -5.67 0.23 8.99
CA GLN A 79 -5.05 0.43 7.67
C GLN A 79 -3.77 1.27 7.75
N MET A 80 -3.71 2.25 8.64
CA MET A 80 -2.51 3.07 8.87
C MET A 80 -1.36 2.22 9.46
N LYS A 81 -1.67 1.23 10.31
CA LYS A 81 -0.67 0.29 10.83
C LYS A 81 -0.17 -0.69 9.77
N THR A 82 -1.03 -1.07 8.82
CA THR A 82 -0.70 -2.10 7.82
C THR A 82 -0.06 -1.51 6.55
N TYR A 83 -0.59 -0.38 6.07
CA TYR A 83 -0.21 0.30 4.83
C TYR A 83 -0.15 1.82 5.05
N PRO A 84 0.77 2.36 5.87
CA PRO A 84 0.73 3.78 6.29
C PRO A 84 0.78 4.76 5.12
N ILE A 85 1.70 4.55 4.18
CA ILE A 85 1.92 5.50 3.06
C ILE A 85 0.73 5.46 2.08
N HIS A 86 0.24 4.27 1.73
CA HIS A 86 -0.96 4.12 0.90
C HIS A 86 -2.19 4.72 1.58
N THR A 87 -2.39 4.44 2.87
CA THR A 87 -3.51 4.97 3.65
C THR A 87 -3.49 6.50 3.69
N ALA A 88 -2.34 7.10 3.96
CA ALA A 88 -2.17 8.55 3.95
C ALA A 88 -2.47 9.16 2.56
N PHE A 89 -1.96 8.53 1.49
CA PHE A 89 -2.25 8.95 0.12
C PHE A 89 -3.74 8.83 -0.23
N THR A 90 -4.39 7.72 0.14
CA THR A 90 -5.84 7.52 -0.06
C THR A 90 -6.65 8.61 0.61
N LYS A 91 -6.35 8.95 1.87
CA LYS A 91 -7.02 10.05 2.59
C LYS A 91 -6.88 11.37 1.84
N GLN A 92 -5.68 11.68 1.34
CA GLN A 92 -5.45 12.90 0.57
C GLN A 92 -6.29 12.92 -0.72
N VAL A 93 -6.37 11.81 -1.45
CA VAL A 93 -7.18 11.71 -2.67
C VAL A 93 -8.65 11.89 -2.37
N VAL A 94 -9.17 11.24 -1.33
CA VAL A 94 -10.57 11.41 -0.90
C VAL A 94 -10.86 12.88 -0.55
N HIS A 95 -9.97 13.53 0.19
CA HIS A 95 -10.12 14.95 0.51
C HIS A 95 -10.13 15.84 -0.75
N ILE A 96 -9.32 15.55 -1.77
CA ILE A 96 -9.34 16.28 -3.05
C ILE A 96 -10.71 16.17 -3.74
N PHE A 97 -11.38 15.02 -3.63
CA PHE A 97 -12.64 14.74 -4.31
C PHE A 97 -13.82 15.55 -3.74
N THR A 98 -13.74 16.01 -2.48
CA THR A 98 -14.71 16.94 -1.87
C THR A 98 -14.92 18.24 -2.67
N ARG A 99 -13.96 18.60 -3.55
CA ARG A 99 -14.01 19.82 -4.36
C ARG A 99 -14.86 19.71 -5.61
N ARG A 100 -15.24 18.49 -6.02
CA ARG A 100 -15.94 18.24 -7.29
C ARG A 100 -17.19 17.40 -7.12
N PHE A 101 -17.23 16.53 -6.12
CA PHE A 101 -18.41 15.76 -5.78
C PHE A 101 -19.19 16.47 -4.67
N ASP A 102 -20.51 16.51 -4.80
CA ASP A 102 -21.42 17.16 -3.85
C ASP A 102 -21.66 16.32 -2.58
N TYR A 103 -20.58 15.77 -2.02
CA TYR A 103 -20.58 14.95 -0.81
C TYR A 103 -19.54 15.48 0.17
N ASP A 104 -19.85 15.40 1.46
CA ASP A 104 -18.87 15.73 2.49
C ASP A 104 -17.74 14.69 2.56
N GLU A 105 -16.66 15.04 3.26
CA GLU A 105 -15.49 14.17 3.37
C GLU A 105 -15.81 12.82 4.03
N GLN A 106 -16.73 12.79 5.01
CA GLN A 106 -17.08 11.54 5.71
C GLN A 106 -17.85 10.59 4.80
N GLN A 107 -18.77 11.11 3.98
CA GLN A 107 -19.49 10.36 2.95
C GLN A 107 -18.52 9.83 1.91
N LEU A 108 -17.59 10.66 1.41
CA LEU A 108 -16.60 10.18 0.45
C LEU A 108 -15.66 9.14 1.05
N MET A 109 -15.28 9.28 2.32
CA MET A 109 -14.47 8.28 3.02
C MET A 109 -15.19 6.93 3.13
N SER A 110 -16.50 6.91 3.41
CA SER A 110 -17.25 5.63 3.49
C SER A 110 -17.43 4.96 2.13
N ILE A 111 -17.50 5.74 1.05
CA ILE A 111 -17.73 5.22 -0.31
C ILE A 111 -16.42 4.83 -1.01
N LEU A 112 -15.39 5.68 -0.92
CA LEU A 112 -14.23 5.63 -1.80
C LEU A 112 -12.95 5.11 -1.15
N PHE A 113 -12.83 5.18 0.18
CA PHE A 113 -11.56 4.87 0.84
C PHE A 113 -11.09 3.44 0.53
N ASN A 114 -11.93 2.43 0.74
CA ASN A 114 -11.55 1.03 0.49
C ASN A 114 -11.30 0.74 -1.01
N PRO A 115 -12.16 1.17 -1.96
CA PRO A 115 -11.87 1.05 -3.38
C PRO A 115 -10.53 1.67 -3.79
N LEU A 116 -10.26 2.91 -3.34
CA LEU A 116 -9.01 3.61 -3.66
C LEU A 116 -7.80 2.91 -3.03
N LEU A 117 -7.87 2.56 -1.74
CA LEU A 117 -6.78 1.87 -1.05
C LEU A 117 -6.43 0.55 -1.75
N ASN A 118 -7.44 -0.24 -2.12
CA ASN A 118 -7.25 -1.50 -2.83
C ASN A 118 -6.63 -1.28 -4.21
N ALA A 119 -7.11 -0.29 -4.96
CA ALA A 119 -6.53 0.05 -6.27
C ALA A 119 -5.07 0.48 -6.13
N PHE A 120 -4.74 1.32 -5.15
CA PHE A 120 -3.39 1.82 -4.93
C PHE A 120 -2.43 0.72 -4.48
N ILE A 121 -2.83 -0.15 -3.54
CA ILE A 121 -2.02 -1.31 -3.14
C ILE A 121 -1.76 -2.23 -4.34
N LYS A 122 -2.76 -2.39 -5.22
CA LYS A 122 -2.63 -3.27 -6.39
C LYS A 122 -1.71 -2.70 -7.47
N VAL A 123 -1.76 -1.39 -7.69
CA VAL A 123 -1.11 -0.73 -8.82
C VAL A 123 0.27 -0.18 -8.48
N PHE A 124 0.49 0.31 -7.26
CA PHE A 124 1.75 0.93 -6.87
C PHE A 124 2.70 -0.11 -6.28
N ASP A 125 3.74 -0.48 -7.03
CA ASP A 125 4.78 -1.39 -6.53
C ASP A 125 5.64 -0.67 -5.47
N VAL A 126 5.68 -1.22 -4.27
CA VAL A 126 6.49 -0.73 -3.15
C VAL A 126 7.97 -0.56 -3.52
N ARG A 127 8.49 -1.34 -4.46
CA ARG A 127 9.88 -1.22 -4.95
C ARG A 127 10.13 0.08 -5.72
N GLU A 128 9.09 0.65 -6.31
CA GLU A 128 9.17 1.90 -7.07
C GLU A 128 8.96 3.13 -6.19
N ILE A 129 8.08 3.02 -5.19
CA ILE A 129 7.62 4.18 -4.39
C ILE A 129 8.22 4.25 -2.99
N PHE A 130 8.71 3.14 -2.42
CA PHE A 130 9.23 3.12 -1.05
C PHE A 130 10.75 3.03 -1.01
N PRO A 131 11.37 3.65 0.01
CA PRO A 131 12.80 3.51 0.25
C PRO A 131 13.15 2.06 0.57
N LEU A 132 14.28 1.58 0.04
CA LEU A 132 14.77 0.23 0.31
C LEU A 132 15.16 0.08 1.79
N ILE A 133 14.80 -1.06 2.38
CA ILE A 133 15.30 -1.54 3.68
C ILE A 133 16.16 -2.78 3.44
N THR A 134 17.39 -2.77 3.95
CA THR A 134 18.30 -3.91 3.86
C THR A 134 18.30 -4.69 5.16
N VAL A 135 17.92 -5.96 5.10
CA VAL A 135 17.93 -6.88 6.23
C VAL A 135 19.04 -7.89 6.02
N THR A 136 19.94 -8.03 7.00
CA THR A 136 20.95 -9.09 7.01
C THR A 136 20.44 -10.24 7.87
N ILE A 137 20.43 -11.46 7.36
CA ILE A 137 20.07 -12.66 8.11
C ILE A 137 21.28 -13.59 8.02
N ASP A 138 21.92 -13.84 9.16
CA ASP A 138 23.17 -14.62 9.25
C ASP A 138 23.20 -15.34 10.61
N LEU A 139 22.96 -16.65 10.58
CA LEU A 139 22.91 -17.50 11.77
C LEU A 139 24.05 -18.53 11.76
N ILE A 140 24.72 -18.65 12.90
CA ILE A 140 25.79 -19.64 13.09
C ILE A 140 25.16 -21.00 13.42
N ASP A 141 25.48 -22.03 12.64
CA ASP A 141 25.09 -23.43 12.85
C ASP A 141 23.56 -23.66 13.00
N MET A 142 22.72 -22.76 12.48
CA MET A 142 21.25 -22.86 12.56
C MET A 142 20.54 -22.63 11.20
N PRO A 143 20.86 -23.42 10.16
CA PRO A 143 20.36 -23.19 8.80
C PRO A 143 18.83 -23.30 8.66
N ALA A 144 18.17 -24.14 9.48
CA ALA A 144 16.72 -24.26 9.47
C ALA A 144 16.03 -22.98 9.96
N LEU A 145 16.57 -22.36 11.01
CA LEU A 145 16.05 -21.10 11.54
C LEU A 145 16.35 -19.94 10.59
N GLU A 146 17.53 -19.92 9.97
CA GLU A 146 17.89 -18.92 8.94
C GLU A 146 16.90 -18.93 7.76
N ASN A 147 16.58 -20.13 7.25
CA ASN A 147 15.60 -20.30 6.19
C ASN A 147 14.21 -19.81 6.61
N TYR A 148 13.77 -20.14 7.84
CA TYR A 148 12.51 -19.66 8.39
C TYR A 148 12.44 -18.13 8.45
N LEU A 149 13.48 -17.50 9.01
CA LEU A 149 13.53 -16.05 9.16
C LEU A 149 13.57 -15.35 7.80
N THR A 150 14.30 -15.91 6.83
CA THR A 150 14.33 -15.41 5.45
C THR A 150 12.95 -15.45 4.82
N GLN A 151 12.22 -16.56 4.96
CA GLN A 151 10.86 -16.68 4.43
C GLN A 151 9.89 -15.73 5.14
N MET A 152 9.97 -15.63 6.46
CA MET A 152 9.14 -14.74 7.27
C MET A 152 9.31 -13.27 6.84
N VAL A 153 10.55 -12.79 6.71
CA VAL A 153 10.82 -11.42 6.27
C VAL A 153 10.39 -11.21 4.81
N ALA A 154 10.58 -12.21 3.95
CA ALA A 154 10.18 -12.12 2.55
C ALA A 154 8.66 -12.02 2.34
N GLN A 155 7.84 -12.44 3.31
CA GLN A 155 6.37 -12.33 3.25
C GLN A 155 5.85 -10.92 3.53
N TRP A 156 6.69 -9.97 3.92
CA TRP A 156 6.27 -8.60 4.20
C TRP A 156 6.21 -7.73 2.94
N ASP A 157 5.33 -8.11 2.01
CA ASP A 157 5.14 -7.49 0.69
C ASP A 157 4.79 -5.99 0.74
N THR A 158 4.42 -5.48 1.92
CA THR A 158 4.13 -4.07 2.16
C THR A 158 5.39 -3.20 2.30
N LEU A 159 6.58 -3.81 2.29
CA LEU A 159 7.88 -3.17 2.49
C LEU A 159 8.79 -3.42 1.29
N ASN A 160 9.63 -2.44 0.94
CA ASN A 160 10.67 -2.62 -0.07
C ASN A 160 11.91 -3.23 0.59
N LEU A 161 11.97 -4.56 0.66
CA LEU A 161 13.01 -5.30 1.40
C LEU A 161 14.08 -5.87 0.47
N ARG A 162 15.34 -5.81 0.91
CA ARG A 162 16.45 -6.60 0.38
C ARG A 162 17.05 -7.44 1.50
N ILE A 163 16.94 -8.75 1.36
CA ILE A 163 17.57 -9.71 2.27
C ILE A 163 18.99 -10.01 1.79
N THR A 164 19.95 -10.06 2.71
CA THR A 164 21.35 -10.37 2.46
C THR A 164 21.89 -11.27 3.58
N ASN A 165 23.01 -11.95 3.34
CA ASN A 165 23.71 -12.76 4.33
C ASN A 165 25.05 -12.14 4.79
N GLN A 166 25.26 -10.86 4.48
CA GLN A 166 26.50 -10.16 4.84
C GLN A 166 26.16 -8.86 5.55
N LEU A 167 26.69 -8.70 6.77
CA LEU A 167 26.52 -7.47 7.53
C LEU A 167 27.37 -6.36 6.92
N THR A 168 26.72 -5.28 6.48
CA THR A 168 27.41 -4.14 5.86
C THR A 168 26.93 -2.82 6.48
N LYS A 169 27.60 -1.72 6.11
CA LYS A 169 27.16 -0.36 6.50
C LYS A 169 25.80 0.03 5.91
N LYS A 170 25.29 -0.72 4.93
CA LYS A 170 23.97 -0.51 4.33
C LYS A 170 22.87 -1.31 5.02
N THR A 171 23.23 -2.20 5.94
CA THR A 171 22.28 -3.00 6.71
C THR A 171 21.51 -2.11 7.67
N ASP A 172 20.19 -2.21 7.62
CA ASP A 172 19.27 -1.49 8.49
C ASP A 172 18.88 -2.30 9.72
N PHE A 173 18.74 -3.61 9.53
CA PHE A 173 18.43 -4.58 10.57
C PHE A 173 19.26 -5.84 10.35
N TYR A 174 19.72 -6.49 11.43
CA TYR A 174 20.26 -7.83 11.33
C TYR A 174 19.51 -8.82 12.22
N LEU A 175 19.32 -10.04 11.71
CA LEU A 175 18.77 -11.19 12.44
C LEU A 175 19.86 -12.24 12.56
N SER A 176 20.11 -12.71 13.78
CA SER A 176 21.14 -13.70 14.08
C SER A 176 20.77 -14.51 15.32
N ASN A 177 21.56 -15.52 15.67
CA ASN A 177 21.48 -16.23 16.95
C ASN A 177 22.44 -15.66 18.00
N VAL A 178 23.26 -14.69 17.63
CA VAL A 178 24.19 -13.97 18.50
C VAL A 178 24.15 -12.46 18.22
N MET A 179 24.63 -11.65 19.17
CA MET A 179 24.79 -10.22 18.93
C MET A 179 26.05 -9.95 18.10
N ILE A 180 25.89 -9.37 16.91
CA ILE A 180 26.98 -9.10 15.96
C ILE A 180 27.44 -7.64 16.00
N SER A 181 26.54 -6.69 16.31
CA SER A 181 26.84 -5.26 16.28
C SER A 181 26.02 -4.48 17.30
N GLU A 182 26.65 -3.51 17.96
CA GLU A 182 25.95 -2.55 18.84
C GLU A 182 25.42 -1.32 18.07
N LYS A 183 25.84 -1.13 16.81
CA LYS A 183 25.52 0.08 16.02
C LYS A 183 24.31 -0.10 15.10
N ILE A 184 24.02 -1.34 14.72
CA ILE A 184 22.94 -1.67 13.80
C ILE A 184 21.86 -2.38 14.65
N PRO A 185 20.58 -1.99 14.56
CA PRO A 185 19.51 -2.69 15.23
C PRO A 185 19.54 -4.20 14.93
N GLY A 186 19.66 -5.00 15.98
CA GLY A 186 19.86 -6.44 15.91
C GLY A 186 18.82 -7.21 16.69
N PHE A 187 18.41 -8.36 16.16
CA PHE A 187 17.51 -9.30 16.82
C PHE A 187 18.22 -10.65 16.92
N ALA A 188 18.53 -11.05 18.16
CA ALA A 188 19.23 -12.29 18.45
C ALA A 188 18.22 -13.36 18.91
N TRP A 189 17.86 -14.27 18.02
CA TRP A 189 16.91 -15.35 18.29
C TRP A 189 17.58 -16.73 18.19
N GLN A 190 17.45 -17.52 19.24
CA GLN A 190 17.95 -18.91 19.30
C GLN A 190 16.87 -19.95 18.95
N SER A 191 15.66 -19.48 18.70
CA SER A 191 14.49 -20.27 18.35
C SER A 191 13.62 -19.49 17.36
N ILE A 192 12.56 -20.13 16.85
CA ILE A 192 11.53 -19.41 16.09
C ILE A 192 10.95 -18.31 17.00
N PRO A 193 10.95 -17.03 16.56
CA PRO A 193 10.43 -15.93 17.36
C PRO A 193 8.92 -16.04 17.55
N GLU A 194 8.44 -15.60 18.71
CA GLU A 194 7.00 -15.50 18.97
C GLU A 194 6.35 -14.47 18.05
N TRP A 195 5.05 -14.63 17.81
CA TRP A 195 4.28 -13.71 16.96
C TRP A 195 4.43 -12.23 17.36
N SER A 196 4.47 -11.95 18.66
CA SER A 196 4.67 -10.60 19.21
C SER A 196 6.03 -10.00 18.81
N GLU A 197 7.09 -10.81 18.83
CA GLU A 197 8.45 -10.41 18.43
C GLU A 197 8.54 -10.15 16.93
N GLN A 198 7.89 -11.01 16.12
CA GLN A 198 7.77 -10.82 14.68
C GLN A 198 7.06 -9.51 14.35
N LEU A 199 5.96 -9.22 15.04
CA LEU A 199 5.22 -7.95 14.89
C LEU A 199 6.05 -6.75 15.30
N ALA A 200 6.83 -6.85 16.39
CA ALA A 200 7.70 -5.76 16.83
C ALA A 200 8.78 -5.45 15.79
N LEU A 201 9.41 -6.48 15.21
CA LEU A 201 10.37 -6.31 14.11
C LEU A 201 9.71 -5.65 12.90
N ARG A 202 8.56 -6.17 12.46
CA ARG A 202 7.80 -5.61 11.32
C ARG A 202 7.44 -4.15 11.56
N GLN A 203 7.00 -3.80 12.77
CA GLN A 203 6.66 -2.41 13.12
C GLN A 203 7.87 -1.49 13.02
N GLN A 204 9.05 -1.92 13.51
CA GLN A 204 10.27 -1.12 13.39
C GLN A 204 10.67 -0.87 11.93
N MET A 205 10.46 -1.86 11.05
CA MET A 205 10.69 -1.69 9.62
C MET A 205 9.68 -0.72 9.00
N ILE A 206 8.40 -0.81 9.35
CA ILE A 206 7.36 0.12 8.91
C ILE A 206 7.70 1.56 9.34
N ASP A 207 8.14 1.74 10.59
CA ASP A 207 8.54 3.04 11.11
C ASP A 207 9.75 3.59 10.38
N LEU A 208 10.71 2.72 10.00
CA LEU A 208 11.86 3.14 9.20
C LEU A 208 11.45 3.55 7.78
N THR A 209 10.60 2.76 7.10
CA THR A 209 10.07 3.09 5.77
C THR A 209 9.39 4.45 5.80
N THR A 210 8.50 4.67 6.77
CA THR A 210 7.72 5.89 6.92
C THR A 210 8.62 7.09 7.18
N ARG A 211 9.59 6.97 8.10
CA ARG A 211 10.57 8.03 8.40
C ARG A 211 11.45 8.38 7.20
N ARG A 212 11.85 7.39 6.40
CA ARG A 212 12.65 7.63 5.19
C ARG A 212 11.80 8.29 4.11
N PHE A 213 10.59 7.81 3.89
CA PHE A 213 9.69 8.33 2.87
C PHE A 213 9.43 9.83 3.04
N TYR A 214 9.10 10.28 4.25
CA TYR A 214 8.82 11.70 4.53
C TYR A 214 10.08 12.58 4.68
N LYS A 215 11.28 12.04 4.49
CA LYS A 215 12.54 12.81 4.42
C LYS A 215 13.04 13.02 2.99
N LEU A 216 12.43 12.36 2.01
CA LEU A 216 12.72 12.51 0.58
C LEU A 216 12.06 13.77 0.04
#